data_AF-A0A352MTZ0-F1
#
_entry.id   AF-A0A352MTZ0-F1
#
_cell.length_a   1.000
_cell.length_b   1.000
_cell.length_c   1.000
_cell.angle_alpha   90.00
_cell.angle_beta   90.00
_cell.angle_gamma   90.00
#
_symmetry.space_group_name_H-M   'P 1'
#
loop_
_entity.id
_entity.type
_entity.pdbx_description
1 polymer ?
#
loop_
_entity_poly.entity_id
_entity_poly.type
_entity_poly.pdbx_seq_one_letter_code
_entity_poly.pdbx_strand_id
1 'polypeptide(L)'
;MRSLCEEIAQKLETIGYMEELERLKVGNFYINDSITIEELDENKENNEFLNEHFITFEKHFENNNEIILNDRKLSLFLNGVNLSIDLEDGIYKIYNNYNFIGIGVMKNNLLKRDVILR
;
A
#
# COMPACT_ATOMS: atom_id res chain seq x y z
N MET A 1 6.34 -21.70 -5.09
CA MET A 1 7.70 -21.97 -4.56
C MET A 1 7.88 -23.45 -4.24
N ARG A 2 7.19 -24.03 -3.24
CA ARG A 2 7.29 -25.49 -2.95
C ARG A 2 6.96 -26.37 -4.17
N SER A 3 5.81 -26.13 -4.81
CA SER A 3 5.42 -26.86 -6.03
C SER A 3 6.40 -26.67 -7.19
N LEU A 4 7.05 -25.51 -7.29
CA LEU A 4 8.06 -25.27 -8.32
C LEU A 4 9.31 -26.14 -8.08
N CYS A 5 9.77 -26.26 -6.83
CA CYS A 5 10.88 -27.15 -6.49
C CYS A 5 10.55 -28.61 -6.80
N GLU A 6 9.34 -29.05 -6.49
CA GLU A 6 8.86 -30.40 -6.82
C GLU A 6 8.81 -30.62 -8.34
N GLU A 7 8.29 -29.66 -9.11
CA GLU A 7 8.27 -29.72 -10.58
C GLU A 7 9.67 -29.77 -11.18
N ILE A 8 10.63 -29.00 -10.64
CA ILE A 8 12.04 -29.05 -11.06
C ILE A 8 12.64 -30.43 -10.79
N ALA A 9 12.41 -30.99 -9.61
CA ALA A 9 12.91 -32.31 -9.25
C ALA A 9 12.32 -33.42 -10.15
N GLN A 10 11.02 -33.37 -10.41
CA GLN A 10 10.35 -34.28 -11.35
C GLN A 10 10.95 -34.18 -12.75
N LYS A 11 11.21 -32.97 -13.25
CA LYS A 11 11.87 -32.76 -14.55
C LYS A 11 13.31 -33.28 -14.61
N LEU A 12 13.98 -33.33 -13.46
CA LEU A 12 15.31 -33.92 -13.32
C LEU A 12 15.25 -35.43 -13.02
N GLU A 13 14.06 -36.04 -13.10
CA GLU A 13 13.81 -37.47 -12.80
C GLU A 13 14.31 -37.86 -11.40
N THR A 14 14.24 -36.93 -10.44
CA THR A 14 14.68 -37.12 -9.05
C THR A 14 13.60 -36.68 -8.07
N ILE A 15 13.88 -36.84 -6.77
CA ILE A 15 13.04 -36.38 -5.67
C ILE A 15 13.70 -35.15 -5.04
N GLY A 16 12.91 -34.10 -4.83
CA GLY A 16 13.38 -32.87 -4.20
C GLY A 16 12.22 -32.15 -3.53
N TYR A 17 12.53 -31.44 -2.45
CA TYR A 17 11.59 -30.62 -1.70
C TYR A 17 12.26 -29.32 -1.28
N MET A 18 11.45 -28.34 -0.89
CA MET A 18 11.94 -27.06 -0.38
C MET A 18 12.30 -27.18 1.09
N GLU A 19 13.60 -27.18 1.39
CA GLU A 19 14.13 -27.23 2.76
C GLU A 19 14.05 -25.85 3.43
N GLU A 20 14.54 -24.80 2.77
CA GLU A 20 14.54 -23.43 3.26
C GLU A 20 13.97 -22.45 2.22
N LEU A 21 13.33 -21.38 2.70
CA LEU A 21 12.84 -20.30 1.86
C LEU A 21 12.81 -18.99 2.65
N GLU A 22 13.59 -18.02 2.19
CA GLU A 22 13.57 -16.66 2.70
C GLU A 22 12.99 -15.71 1.64
N ARG A 23 12.06 -14.86 2.05
CA ARG A 23 11.46 -13.87 1.15
C ARG A 23 12.20 -12.54 1.30
N LEU A 24 12.97 -12.17 0.28
CA LEU A 24 13.77 -10.94 0.31
C LEU A 24 12.99 -9.65 0.00
N LYS A 25 11.82 -9.76 -0.64
CA LYS A 25 11.06 -8.59 -1.13
C LYS A 25 9.57 -8.87 -1.35
N VAL A 26 8.72 -7.87 -1.09
CA VAL A 26 7.31 -7.80 -1.52
C VAL A 26 6.99 -6.41 -2.05
N GLY A 27 6.64 -6.29 -3.34
CA GLY A 27 6.35 -4.98 -3.93
C GLY A 27 7.57 -4.06 -3.82
N ASN A 28 7.47 -3.00 -3.02
CA ASN A 28 8.57 -2.06 -2.77
C ASN A 28 9.27 -2.28 -1.41
N PHE A 29 8.86 -3.28 -0.62
CA PHE A 29 9.38 -3.54 0.73
C PHE A 29 10.45 -4.63 0.69
N TYR A 30 11.66 -4.34 1.17
CA TYR A 30 12.77 -5.30 1.26
C TYR A 30 12.86 -5.90 2.66
N ILE A 31 13.52 -7.06 2.77
CA ILE A 31 13.78 -7.71 4.06
C ILE A 31 14.63 -6.85 4.99
N ASN A 32 15.54 -6.03 4.45
CA ASN A 32 16.35 -5.10 5.24
C ASN A 32 15.53 -3.97 5.86
N ASP A 33 14.33 -3.71 5.34
CA ASP A 33 13.38 -2.72 5.91
C ASP A 33 12.45 -3.37 6.96
N SER A 34 12.58 -4.69 7.19
CA SER A 34 11.73 -5.43 8.11
C SER A 34 12.31 -5.46 9.52
N ILE A 35 11.41 -5.58 10.49
CA ILE A 35 11.74 -5.79 11.90
C ILE A 35 11.25 -7.17 12.32
N THR A 36 11.94 -7.75 13.29
CA THR A 36 11.50 -8.97 13.98
C THR A 36 10.36 -8.66 14.95
N ILE A 37 9.65 -9.70 15.38
CA ILE A 37 8.56 -9.55 16.35
C ILE A 37 9.16 -9.17 17.72
N GLU A 38 10.32 -9.72 18.05
CA GLU A 38 11.06 -9.45 19.28
C GLU A 38 11.49 -7.98 19.37
N GLU A 39 12.07 -7.42 18.30
CA GLU A 39 12.43 -5.99 18.23
C GLU A 39 11.20 -5.08 18.42
N LEU A 40 10.07 -5.45 17.83
CA LEU A 40 8.81 -4.72 18.00
C LEU A 40 8.33 -4.78 19.45
N ASP A 41 8.35 -5.94 20.09
CA ASP A 41 7.90 -6.13 21.47
C ASP A 41 8.75 -5.35 22.47
N GLU A 42 10.06 -5.28 22.26
CA GLU A 42 11.01 -4.50 23.07
C GLU A 42 10.83 -2.99 22.89
N ASN A 43 10.45 -2.54 21.69
CA ASN A 43 10.38 -1.11 21.34
C ASN A 43 8.96 -0.55 21.18
N LYS A 44 7.92 -1.29 21.55
CA LYS A 44 6.51 -0.88 21.37
C LYS A 44 6.10 0.43 22.07
N GLU A 45 6.84 0.88 23.08
CA GLU A 45 6.62 2.16 23.77
C GLU A 45 7.58 3.26 23.29
N ASN A 46 8.53 2.92 22.40
CA ASN A 46 9.51 3.85 21.84
C ASN A 46 8.94 4.52 20.58
N ASN A 47 8.40 5.73 20.76
CA ASN A 47 7.82 6.49 19.65
C ASN A 47 8.81 6.76 18.51
N GLU A 48 10.11 6.91 18.77
CA GLU A 48 11.12 7.14 17.72
C GLU A 48 11.26 5.90 16.84
N PHE A 49 11.43 4.73 17.46
CA PHE A 49 11.51 3.44 16.77
C PHE A 49 10.24 3.18 15.93
N LEU A 50 9.06 3.41 16.52
CA LEU A 50 7.80 3.22 15.80
C LEU A 50 7.69 4.16 14.61
N ASN A 51 8.01 5.44 14.77
CA ASN A 51 7.92 6.42 13.69
C ASN A 51 8.88 6.10 12.53
N GLU A 52 10.03 5.48 12.80
CA GLU A 52 10.99 5.06 11.77
C GLU A 52 10.50 3.84 10.98
N HIS A 53 9.84 2.87 11.63
CA HIS A 53 9.47 1.59 11.01
C HIS A 53 8.00 1.51 10.57
N PHE A 54 7.12 2.39 11.05
CA PHE A 54 5.74 2.43 10.59
C PHE A 54 5.63 3.10 9.22
N ILE A 55 5.16 2.32 8.25
CA ILE A 55 4.77 2.86 6.94
C ILE A 55 3.39 3.50 7.07
N THR A 56 3.32 4.82 6.92
CA THR A 56 2.04 5.53 6.94
C THR A 56 1.19 5.16 5.72
N PHE A 57 -0.13 5.30 5.87
CA PHE A 57 -1.04 5.04 4.76
C PHE A 57 -0.75 5.95 3.56
N GLU A 58 -0.39 7.21 3.79
CA GLU A 58 0.02 8.13 2.73
C GLU A 58 1.29 7.66 2.01
N LYS A 59 2.31 7.22 2.76
CA LYS A 59 3.58 6.71 2.22
C LYS A 59 3.35 5.48 1.34
N HIS A 60 2.42 4.60 1.70
CA HIS A 60 2.07 3.45 0.87
C HIS A 60 1.62 3.83 -0.55
N PHE A 61 0.91 4.96 -0.70
CA PHE A 61 0.44 5.49 -1.98
C PHE A 61 1.35 6.59 -2.54
N GLU A 62 2.62 6.69 -2.10
CA GLU A 62 3.51 7.79 -2.50
C GLU A 62 3.65 7.92 -4.02
N ASN A 63 3.66 6.78 -4.73
CA ASN A 63 3.81 6.68 -6.18
C ASN A 63 2.52 6.94 -6.97
N ASN A 64 1.39 7.13 -6.28
CA ASN A 64 0.13 7.48 -6.92
C ASN A 64 0.04 8.98 -7.17
N ASN A 65 -0.68 9.34 -8.23
CA ASN A 65 -1.00 10.73 -8.52
C ASN A 65 -1.92 11.33 -7.45
N GLU A 66 -1.92 12.66 -7.35
CA GLU A 66 -2.71 13.39 -6.37
C GLU A 66 -3.81 14.24 -7.01
N ILE A 67 -4.91 14.44 -6.27
CA ILE A 67 -5.99 15.35 -6.61
C ILE A 67 -6.24 16.26 -5.41
N ILE A 68 -6.11 17.57 -5.64
CA ILE A 68 -6.43 18.59 -4.65
C ILE A 68 -7.88 19.04 -4.83
N LEU A 69 -8.72 18.79 -3.83
CA LEU A 69 -10.12 19.21 -3.81
C LEU A 69 -10.26 20.49 -2.99
N ASN A 70 -11.07 21.44 -3.50
CA ASN A 70 -11.53 22.57 -2.69
C ASN A 70 -12.63 22.14 -1.70
N ASP A 71 -12.97 22.98 -0.74
CA ASP A 71 -13.87 22.64 0.37
C ASP A 71 -15.26 22.17 -0.12
N ARG A 72 -15.77 22.79 -1.18
CA ARG A 72 -17.06 22.40 -1.79
C ARG A 72 -17.00 21.00 -2.38
N LYS A 73 -15.96 20.70 -3.18
CA LYS A 73 -15.77 19.37 -3.79
C LYS A 73 -15.44 18.32 -2.73
N LEU A 74 -14.65 18.67 -1.72
CA LEU A 74 -14.35 17.80 -0.59
C LEU A 74 -15.62 17.37 0.14
N SER A 75 -16.52 18.31 0.46
CA SER A 75 -17.79 17.99 1.12
C SER A 75 -18.61 16.99 0.31
N LEU A 76 -18.73 17.20 -1.01
CA LEU A 76 -19.42 16.26 -1.91
C LEU A 76 -18.73 14.88 -1.93
N PHE A 77 -17.40 14.86 -2.06
CA PHE A 77 -16.59 13.66 -2.08
C PHE A 77 -16.74 12.84 -0.79
N LEU A 78 -16.64 13.48 0.37
CA LEU A 78 -16.81 12.86 1.69
C LEU A 78 -18.23 12.28 1.86
N ASN A 79 -19.23 12.94 1.28
CA ASN A 79 -20.61 12.44 1.22
C ASN A 79 -20.81 11.30 0.21
N GLY A 80 -19.76 10.86 -0.49
CA GLY A 80 -19.79 9.75 -1.46
C GLY A 80 -20.35 10.13 -2.83
N VAL A 81 -20.46 11.42 -3.15
CA VAL A 81 -20.85 11.88 -4.49
C VAL A 81 -19.71 11.67 -5.46
N ASN A 82 -20.00 11.10 -6.62
CA ASN A 82 -19.03 10.97 -7.71
C ASN A 82 -18.74 12.34 -8.33
N LEU A 83 -17.47 12.72 -8.40
CA LEU A 83 -17.04 13.97 -9.02
C LEU A 83 -16.58 13.73 -10.46
N SER A 84 -17.09 14.50 -11.41
CA SER A 84 -16.61 14.46 -12.79
C SER A 84 -15.28 15.22 -12.90
N ILE A 85 -14.21 14.50 -13.23
CA ILE A 85 -12.84 15.00 -13.37
C ILE A 85 -12.21 14.23 -14.53
N ASP A 86 -11.67 14.95 -15.52
CA ASP A 86 -11.05 14.36 -16.70
C ASP A 86 -9.60 13.95 -16.39
N LEU A 87 -9.43 12.71 -15.93
CA LEU A 87 -8.16 12.10 -15.57
C LEU A 87 -8.22 10.60 -15.87
N GLU A 88 -7.06 9.97 -16.07
CA GLU A 88 -6.96 8.54 -16.33
C GLU A 88 -7.49 7.68 -15.18
N ASP A 89 -7.97 6.49 -15.53
CA ASP A 89 -8.43 5.51 -14.55
C ASP A 89 -7.26 5.08 -13.64
N GLY A 90 -7.51 5.06 -12.33
CA GLY A 90 -6.46 4.77 -11.36
C GLY A 90 -6.81 5.14 -9.92
N ILE A 91 -5.86 4.89 -9.01
CA ILE A 91 -5.97 5.29 -7.60
C ILE A 91 -5.22 6.61 -7.42
N TYR A 92 -5.88 7.56 -6.76
CA TYR A 92 -5.37 8.89 -6.51
C TYR A 92 -5.37 9.20 -5.01
N LYS A 93 -4.29 9.84 -4.55
CA LYS A 93 -4.23 10.49 -3.23
C LYS A 93 -5.11 11.74 -3.26
N ILE A 94 -5.92 11.95 -2.23
CA ILE A 94 -6.84 13.09 -2.14
C ILE A 94 -6.33 14.05 -1.07
N TYR A 95 -6.18 15.31 -1.45
CA TYR A 95 -5.76 16.38 -0.55
C TYR A 95 -6.80 17.51 -0.50
N ASN A 96 -6.81 18.24 0.60
CA ASN A 96 -7.46 19.54 0.72
C ASN A 96 -6.56 20.46 1.54
N ASN A 97 -6.22 21.63 1.00
CA ASN A 97 -5.35 22.60 1.67
C ASN A 97 -4.07 21.97 2.25
N TYR A 98 -3.39 21.13 1.46
CA TYR A 98 -2.18 20.36 1.82
C TYR A 98 -2.36 19.27 2.89
N ASN A 99 -3.58 19.03 3.37
CA ASN A 99 -3.88 17.92 4.26
C ASN A 99 -4.27 16.69 3.45
N PHE A 100 -3.63 15.56 3.73
CA PHE A 100 -3.99 14.28 3.16
C PHE A 100 -5.32 13.79 3.75
N ILE A 101 -6.29 13.51 2.89
CA ILE A 101 -7.65 13.11 3.27
C ILE A 101 -7.82 11.59 3.16
N GLY A 102 -7.10 10.96 2.23
CA GLY A 102 -7.24 9.54 1.91
C GLY A 102 -7.09 9.29 0.42
N ILE A 103 -7.79 8.29 -0.10
CA ILE A 103 -7.71 7.88 -1.50
C ILE A 103 -9.07 7.90 -2.21
N GLY A 104 -9.03 8.11 -3.51
CA GLY A 104 -10.16 7.98 -4.41
C GLY A 104 -9.79 7.18 -5.65
N VAL A 105 -10.79 6.51 -6.22
CA VAL A 105 -10.64 5.72 -7.44
C VAL A 105 -11.26 6.50 -8.59
N MET A 106 -10.46 6.75 -9.62
CA MET A 106 -10.92 7.29 -10.89
C MET A 106 -11.38 6.14 -11.78
N LYS A 107 -12.60 6.26 -12.30
CA LYS A 107 -13.12 5.35 -13.31
C LYS A 107 -14.05 6.09 -14.27
N ASN A 108 -13.78 6.03 -15.57
CA ASN A 108 -14.56 6.72 -16.60
C ASN A 108 -14.74 8.22 -16.28
N ASN A 109 -13.66 8.91 -15.92
CA ASN A 109 -13.66 10.33 -15.53
C ASN A 109 -14.55 10.66 -14.31
N LEU A 110 -14.90 9.66 -13.50
CA LEU A 110 -15.63 9.82 -12.25
C LEU A 110 -14.72 9.44 -11.09
N LEU A 111 -14.41 10.42 -10.26
CA LEU A 111 -13.74 10.22 -8.99
C LEU A 111 -14.75 9.73 -7.96
N LYS A 112 -14.54 8.52 -7.45
CA LYS A 112 -15.30 7.92 -6.37
C LYS A 112 -14.46 7.82 -5.10
N ARG A 113 -15.09 8.10 -3.96
CA ARG A 113 -14.49 7.89 -2.64
C ARG A 113 -14.21 6.42 -2.39
N ASP A 114 -13.01 6.12 -1.88
CA ASP A 114 -12.63 4.78 -1.44
C ASP A 114 -12.34 4.78 0.08
N VAL A 115 -11.08 4.92 0.50
CA VAL A 115 -10.67 4.99 1.91
C VAL A 115 -10.43 6.44 2.33
N ILE A 116 -11.00 6.84 3.46
CA ILE A 116 -10.79 8.17 4.08
C ILE A 116 -10.12 7.99 5.43
N LEU A 117 -9.08 8.76 5.69
CA LEU A 117 -8.49 8.90 7.02
C LEU A 117 -9.28 9.95 7.80
N ARG A 118 -9.68 9.61 9.02
CA ARG A 118 -10.40 10.50 9.94
C ARG A 118 -9.52 10.86 11.12
#